data_AF-A0A1G1R377-F1
#
_entry.id   AF-A0A1G1R377-F1
#
_cell.length_a   1.000
_cell.length_b   1.000
_cell.length_c   1.000
_cell.angle_alpha   90.00
_cell.angle_beta   90.00
_cell.angle_gamma   90.00
#
_symmetry.space_group_name_H-M   'P 1'
#
loop_
_entity.id
_entity.type
_entity.pdbx_description
1 polymer ?
#
loop_
_entity_poly.entity_id
_entity_poly.type
_entity_poly.pdbx_seq_one_letter_code
_entity_poly.pdbx_strand_id
1 'polypeptide(L)' 'MNFSLSFSPNAKQSLKELKNSTNLEKRFKAVSKVLKFLADNPRHPSLQTHQYSSFTGPNGEKGFEAYA' A
#
# COMPACT_ATOMS: atom_id res chain seq x y z
N MET A 1 -4.08 16.74 1.70
CA MET A 1 -2.71 16.66 2.26
C MET A 1 -1.95 15.74 1.33
N ASN A 2 -0.68 15.99 1.00
CA ASN A 2 0.10 15.04 0.19
C ASN A 2 1.07 14.30 1.09
N PHE A 3 0.94 12.98 1.15
CA PHE A 3 1.85 12.08 1.83
C PHE A 3 2.88 11.53 0.83
N SER A 4 4.13 11.41 1.27
CA SER A 4 5.18 10.78 0.48
C SER A 4 5.25 9.29 0.79
N LEU A 5 5.24 8.46 -0.25
CA LEU A 5 5.34 7.01 -0.12
C LEU A 5 6.79 6.56 -0.31
N SER A 6 7.31 5.86 0.69
CA SER A 6 8.62 5.22 0.64
C SER A 6 8.45 3.72 0.46
N PHE A 7 9.12 3.17 -0.55
CA PHE A 7 9.05 1.75 -0.88
C PHE A 7 10.35 1.04 -0.54
N SER A 8 10.25 -0.11 0.13
CA SER A 8 11.38 -1.03 0.30
C SER A 8 11.84 -1.59 -1.05
N PRO A 9 13.08 -2.09 -1.17
CA PRO A 9 13.58 -2.70 -2.41
C PRO A 9 12.65 -3.81 -2.92
N ASN A 10 12.19 -4.68 -2.03
CA ASN A 10 11.27 -5.78 -2.36
C ASN A 10 9.93 -5.25 -2.88
N ALA A 11 9.36 -4.21 -2.25
CA ALA A 11 8.11 -3.62 -2.70
C ALA A 11 8.22 -3.00 -4.10
N LYS A 12 9.35 -2.35 -4.42
CA LYS A 12 9.62 -1.82 -5.77
C LYS A 12 9.68 -2.94 -6.81
N GLN A 13 10.34 -4.05 -6.47
CA GLN A 13 10.42 -5.21 -7.35
C GLN A 13 9.04 -5.81 -7.59
N SER A 14 8.27 -6.07 -6.55
CA SER A 14 6.91 -6.62 -6.69
C SER A 14 5.98 -5.71 -7.50
N LEU A 15 6.07 -4.38 -7.32
CA LEU A 15 5.29 -3.43 -8.12
C LEU A 15 5.68 -3.49 -9.61
N LYS A 16 6.98 -3.67 -9.91
CA LYS A 16 7.48 -3.84 -11.28
C LYS A 16 7.01 -5.16 -11.89
N GLU A 17 7.02 -6.25 -11.14
CA GLU A 17 6.52 -7.56 -11.58
C GLU A 17 5.01 -7.55 -11.85
N LEU A 18 4.24 -6.90 -10.99
CA LEU A 18 2.79 -6.67 -11.18
C LEU A 18 2.51 -5.89 -12.47
N LYS A 19 3.34 -4.89 -12.77
CA LYS A 19 3.20 -4.08 -13.99
C LYS A 19 3.53 -4.84 -15.28
N ASN A 20 4.54 -5.71 -15.24
CA ASN A 20 5.02 -6.43 -16.43
C ASN A 20 4.23 -7.72 -16.72
N SER A 21 3.44 -8.21 -15.77
CA SER A 21 2.66 -9.43 -15.92
C SER A 21 1.27 -9.10 -16.46
N THR A 22 0.97 -9.47 -17.72
CA THR A 22 -0.35 -9.27 -18.34
C THR A 22 -1.49 -9.92 -17.54
N ASN A 23 -1.25 -11.08 -16.93
CA ASN A 23 -2.22 -11.77 -16.08
C ASN A 23 -2.51 -11.05 -14.74
N LEU A 24 -1.69 -10.06 -14.36
CA LEU A 24 -1.80 -9.34 -13.09
C LEU A 24 -2.25 -7.88 -13.27
N GLU A 25 -2.65 -7.47 -14.47
CA GLU A 25 -3.05 -6.09 -14.75
C GLU A 25 -4.18 -5.59 -13.82
N LYS A 26 -5.16 -6.44 -13.52
CA LYS A 26 -6.24 -6.10 -12.57
C LYS A 26 -5.69 -5.81 -11.16
N ARG A 27 -4.75 -6.64 -10.69
CA ARG A 27 -4.09 -6.44 -9.38
C ARG A 27 -3.22 -5.19 -9.40
N PHE A 28 -2.48 -4.95 -10.49
CA PHE A 28 -1.67 -3.73 -10.64
C PHE A 28 -2.52 -2.46 -10.58
N LYS A 29 -3.69 -2.45 -11.25
CA LYS A 29 -4.65 -1.33 -11.20
C LYS A 29 -5.19 -1.11 -9.79
N ALA A 30 -5.55 -2.18 -9.07
CA ALA A 30 -6.04 -2.11 -7.70
C ALA A 30 -4.97 -1.56 -6.74
N VAL A 31 -3.76 -2.11 -6.79
CA VAL A 31 -2.60 -1.64 -6.00
C VAL A 31 -2.28 -0.18 -6.32
N SER A 32 -2.25 0.21 -7.59
CA SER A 32 -2.00 1.61 -7.99
C SER A 32 -3.07 2.57 -7.44
N LYS A 33 -4.34 2.13 -7.40
CA LYS A 33 -5.44 2.91 -6.84
C LYS A 33 -5.26 3.11 -5.34
N VAL A 34 -4.92 2.05 -4.61
CA VAL A 34 -4.62 2.10 -3.17
C VAL A 34 -3.44 3.01 -2.87
N LEU A 35 -2.34 2.91 -3.62
CA LEU A 35 -1.19 3.80 -3.46
C LEU A 35 -1.57 5.27 -3.69
N LYS A 36 -2.40 5.56 -4.69
CA LYS A 36 -2.90 6.93 -4.93
C LYS A 36 -3.72 7.45 -3.75
N PHE A 37 -4.61 6.62 -3.19
CA PHE A 37 -5.37 7.00 -2.00
C PHE A 37 -4.48 7.17 -0.78
N LEU A 38 -3.48 6.32 -0.55
CA LEU A 38 -2.55 6.48 0.57
C LEU A 38 -1.74 7.78 0.47
N ALA A 39 -1.33 8.18 -0.74
CA ALA A 39 -0.60 9.42 -0.97
C ALA A 39 -1.49 10.66 -0.77
N ASP A 40 -2.80 10.58 -0.96
CA ASP A 40 -3.74 11.69 -0.79
C ASP A 40 -4.34 11.75 0.63
N ASN A 41 -4.84 10.62 1.10
CA ASN A 41 -5.44 10.46 2.41
C ASN A 41 -5.32 9.01 2.90
N PRO A 42 -4.38 8.70 3.81
CA PRO A 42 -4.21 7.35 4.34
C PRO A 42 -5.41 6.85 5.17
N ARG A 43 -6.37 7.72 5.49
CA ARG A 43 -7.65 7.37 6.16
C ARG A 43 -8.83 7.37 5.18
N HIS A 44 -8.58 7.31 3.87
CA HIS A 44 -9.65 7.30 2.88
C HIS A 44 -10.56 6.08 3.09
N PRO A 45 -11.90 6.23 3.10
CA PRO A 45 -12.82 5.15 3.45
C PRO A 45 -12.72 3.93 2.52
N SER A 46 -12.36 4.14 1.25
CA SER A 46 -12.15 3.04 0.29
C SER A 46 -10.89 2.20 0.53
N LEU A 47 -9.98 2.60 1.43
CA LEU A 47 -8.78 1.82 1.75
C LEU A 47 -9.07 0.66 2.73
N GLN A 48 -10.22 0.70 3.41
CA GLN A 48 -10.61 -0.28 4.43
C GLN A 48 -9.44 -0.64 5.35
N THR A 49 -8.77 0.39 5.89
CA THR A 49 -7.56 0.20 6.69
C THR A 49 -7.89 -0.46 8.02
N HIS A 50 -7.17 -1.52 8.36
CA HIS A 50 -7.27 -2.17 9.66
C HIS A 50 -5.94 -2.07 10.41
N GLN A 51 -6.01 -1.91 11.73
CA GLN A 51 -4.80 -1.95 12.55
C GLN A 51 -4.23 -3.36 12.52
N TYR A 52 -2.96 -3.49 12.16
CA TYR A 52 -2.27 -4.77 12.13
C TYR A 52 -1.64 -5.04 13.49
N SER A 53 -2.40 -5.68 14.38
CA SER A 53 -2.05 -5.87 15.80
C SER A 53 -0.77 -6.68 16.02
N SER A 54 -0.39 -7.54 15.07
CA SER A 54 0.82 -8.36 15.14
C SER A 54 2.10 -7.61 14.78
N PHE A 55 2.02 -6.34 14.38
CA PHE A 55 3.17 -5.49 14.09
C PHE A 55 3.16 -4.26 14.97
N THR A 56 4.25 -4.07 15.70
CA THR A 56 4.53 -2.85 16.44
C THR A 56 5.88 -2.34 15.95
N GLY A 57 5.94 -1.06 15.56
CA GLY A 57 7.19 -0.43 15.15
C GLY A 57 8.20 -0.38 16.31
N PRO A 58 9.49 -0.16 16.02
CA PRO A 58 10.56 -0.17 17.02
C PRO A 58 10.34 0.84 18.16
N ASN A 59 9.57 1.91 17.91
CA ASN A 59 9.23 2.93 18.90
C ASN A 59 7.77 2.84 19.41
N GLY A 60 7.10 1.69 19.26
CA GLY A 60 5.69 1.55 19.65
C GLY A 60 4.70 2.05 18.60
N GLU A 61 5.14 2.23 17.36
CA GLU A 61 4.28 2.70 16.26
C GLU A 61 3.25 1.64 15.87
N LYS A 62 2.02 2.08 15.57
CA LYS A 62 0.95 1.19 15.12
C LYS A 62 1.09 0.88 13.64
N GLY A 63 1.11 -0.41 13.30
CA GLY A 63 0.97 -0.86 11.91
C GLY A 63 -0.48 -0.79 11.43
N PHE A 64 -0.66 -0.44 10.16
CA PHE A 64 -1.95 -0.52 9.48
C PHE A 64 -1.80 -1.23 8.15
N GLU A 65 -2.79 -2.06 7.80
CA GLU A 65 -2.89 -2.74 6.51
C GLU A 65 -4.06 -2.14 5.73
N ALA A 66 -3.86 -1.89 4.44
CA ALA A 66 -4.88 -1.44 3.50
C ALA A 66 -5.10 -2.52 2.45
N TYR A 67 -6.35 -2.96 2.27
CA TYR A 67 -6.68 -3.97 1.26
C TYR A 67 -6.78 -3.33 -0.13
N ALA A 68 -6.26 -4.04 -1.14
CA ALA A 68 -6.26 -3.64 -2.56
C ALA A 68 -6.95 -4.70 -3.42
#